data_AF-A0A5M4FG58-F1
#
_entry.id   AF-A0A5M4FG58-F1
#
_cell.length_a   1.000
_cell.length_b   1.000
_cell.length_c   1.000
_cell.angle_alpha   90.00
_cell.angle_beta   90.00
_cell.angle_gamma   90.00
#
_symmetry.space_group_name_H-M   'P 1'
#
loop_
_entity.id
_entity.type
_entity.pdbx_description
1 polymer ?
#
loop_
_entity_poly.entity_id
_entity_poly.type
_entity_poly.pdbx_seq_one_letter_code
_entity_poly.pdbx_strand_id
1 'polypeptide(L)' 'MLRVVKGDLTPEELAALVAVVAARNAAAAHAAARTEPKVRSQWGHPARMARAPHRVGPDLWRRSAFGG' A
#
# COMPACT_ATOMS: atom_id res chain seq x y z
N MET A 1 -23.72 -4.79 -1.68
CA MET A 1 -25.14 -4.60 -2.06
C MET A 1 -25.43 -3.11 -2.05
N LEU A 2 -25.86 -2.52 -3.18
CA LEU A 2 -26.21 -1.10 -3.29
C LEU A 2 -27.72 -0.94 -3.05
N ARG A 3 -28.13 -0.01 -2.18
CA ARG A 3 -29.55 0.27 -1.89
C ARG A 3 -29.78 1.78 -1.76
N VAL A 4 -30.87 2.27 -2.34
CA VAL A 4 -31.37 3.63 -2.13
C VAL A 4 -32.05 3.69 -0.77
N VAL A 5 -31.54 4.55 0.13
CA VAL A 5 -32.04 4.68 1.51
C VAL A 5 -33.10 5.77 1.64
N LYS A 6 -33.12 6.76 0.74
CA LYS A 6 -34.05 7.90 0.75
C LYS A 6 -34.32 8.41 -0.67
N GLY A 7 -35.56 8.82 -0.92
CA GLY A 7 -36.02 9.39 -2.19
C GLY A 7 -36.64 8.35 -3.12
N ASP A 8 -37.45 8.81 -4.07
CA ASP A 8 -37.96 8.02 -5.18
C ASP A 8 -37.23 8.50 -6.45
N LEU A 9 -36.32 7.68 -6.95
CA LEU A 9 -35.47 8.01 -8.10
C LEU A 9 -36.14 7.49 -9.36
N THR A 10 -36.13 8.28 -10.43
CA THR A 10 -36.57 7.75 -11.71
C THR A 10 -35.62 6.65 -12.19
N PRO A 11 -36.07 5.72 -13.06
CA PRO A 11 -35.21 4.68 -13.62
C PRO A 11 -33.93 5.25 -14.29
N GLU A 12 -34.03 6.43 -14.90
CA GLU A 12 -32.94 7.12 -15.57
C GLU A 12 -31.89 7.62 -14.56
N GLU A 13 -32.34 8.21 -13.46
CA GLU A 13 -31.45 8.70 -12.40
C GLU A 13 -30.74 7.54 -11.70
N LEU A 14 -31.46 6.44 -11.47
CA LEU A 14 -30.87 5.21 -10.94
C LEU A 14 -29.80 4.66 -11.90
N ALA A 15 -30.07 4.63 -13.20
CA ALA A 15 -29.11 4.19 -14.22
C ALA A 15 -27.86 5.08 -14.23
N ALA A 16 -28.03 6.40 -14.13
CA ALA A 16 -26.93 7.35 -14.07
C ALA A 16 -26.04 7.11 -12.84
N LEU A 17 -26.64 6.91 -11.65
CA LEU A 17 -25.90 6.60 -10.42
C LEU A 17 -25.12 5.29 -10.53
N VAL A 18 -25.75 4.24 -11.04
CA VAL A 18 -25.09 2.94 -11.26
C VAL A 18 -23.91 3.10 -12.22
N ALA A 19 -24.06 3.87 -13.31
CA ALA A 19 -22.98 4.13 -14.26
C ALA A 19 -21.79 4.84 -13.59
N VAL A 20 -22.03 5.85 -12.76
CA VAL A 20 -20.96 6.55 -12.03
C VAL A 20 -20.24 5.64 -11.04
N VAL A 21 -20.98 4.83 -10.28
CA VAL A 21 -20.41 3.86 -9.33
C VAL A 21 -19.57 2.81 -10.07
N ALA A 22 -20.08 2.28 -11.18
CA ALA A 22 -19.36 1.34 -12.03
C ALA A 22 -18.06 1.95 -12.60
N ALA A 23 -18.14 3.19 -13.13
CA ALA A 23 -16.97 3.90 -13.65
C ALA A 23 -15.92 4.15 -12.57
N ARG A 24 -16.31 4.56 -11.35
CA ARG A 24 -15.38 4.71 -10.22
C ARG A 24 -14.72 3.40 -9.81
N ASN A 25 -15.49 2.31 -9.76
CA ASN A 25 -14.94 0.99 -9.44
C ASN A 25 -13.96 0.50 -10.51
N ALA A 26 -14.27 0.69 -11.79
CA ALA A 26 -13.38 0.38 -12.89
C ALA A 26 -12.07 1.20 -12.81
N ALA A 27 -12.16 2.50 -12.53
CA ALA A 27 -10.99 3.35 -12.34
C ALA A 27 -10.12 2.89 -11.16
N ALA A 28 -10.74 2.53 -10.03
CA ALA A 28 -10.02 1.99 -8.87
C ALA A 28 -9.33 0.65 -9.18
N ALA A 29 -9.99 -0.25 -9.91
CA ALA A 29 -9.41 -1.52 -10.35
C ALA A 29 -8.23 -1.30 -11.31
N HIS A 30 -8.36 -0.37 -12.27
CA HIS A 30 -7.26 0.02 -13.16
C HIS A 30 -6.09 0.68 -12.44
N ALA A 31 -6.34 1.43 -11.36
CA ALA A 31 -5.28 1.96 -10.52
C ALA A 31 -4.58 0.84 -9.76
N ALA A 32 -5.33 -0.07 -9.13
CA ALA A 32 -4.79 -1.21 -8.40
C ALA A 32 -3.94 -2.12 -9.30
N ALA A 33 -4.38 -2.40 -10.52
CA ALA A 33 -3.64 -3.21 -11.49
C ALA A 33 -2.28 -2.60 -11.91
N ARG A 34 -2.14 -1.27 -11.81
CA ARG A 34 -0.92 -0.53 -12.13
C ARG A 34 -0.09 -0.18 -10.89
N THR A 35 -0.54 -0.57 -9.70
CA THR A 35 0.16 -0.27 -8.46
C THR A 35 1.17 -1.36 -8.18
N GLU A 36 2.45 -0.99 -8.16
CA GLU A 36 3.53 -1.88 -7.76
C GLU A 36 3.39 -2.25 -6.27
N PRO A 37 3.89 -3.42 -5.82
CA PRO A 37 3.79 -3.80 -4.42
C PRO A 37 4.32 -2.70 -3.51
N LYS A 38 3.47 -2.15 -2.65
CA LYS A 38 3.88 -1.11 -1.73
C LYS A 38 4.97 -1.67 -0.83
N VAL A 39 6.18 -1.11 -0.93
CA VAL A 39 7.28 -1.46 -0.03
C VAL A 39 6.81 -1.19 1.39
N ARG A 40 6.80 -2.23 2.22
CA ARG A 40 6.45 -2.09 3.63
C ARG A 40 7.38 -1.07 4.27
N SER A 41 6.82 -0.12 5.00
CA SER A 41 7.63 0.84 5.74
C SER A 41 8.59 0.10 6.66
N GLN A 42 9.87 0.47 6.58
CA GLN A 42 10.89 -0.01 7.51
C GLN A 42 10.80 0.72 8.86
N TRP A 43 10.01 1.80 8.94
CA TRP A 43 9.71 2.49 10.18
C TRP A 43 8.81 1.64 11.07
N GLY A 44 9.22 1.41 12.32
CA GLY A 44 8.49 0.54 13.26
C GLY A 44 8.58 -0.95 12.94
N HIS A 45 9.46 -1.39 12.04
CA HIS A 45 9.61 -2.82 11.76
C HIS A 45 10.11 -3.58 13.00
N PRO A 46 9.45 -4.67 13.45
CA PRO A 46 9.80 -5.35 14.70
C PRO A 46 11.26 -5.79 14.80
N ALA A 47 11.84 -6.27 13.69
CA ALA A 47 13.26 -6.64 13.62
C ALA A 47 14.24 -5.47 13.88
N ARG A 48 13.77 -4.22 13.82
CA ARG A 48 14.55 -3.00 14.11
C ARG A 48 14.30 -2.45 15.51
N MET A 49 13.42 -3.07 16.31
CA MET A 49 13.16 -2.66 17.70
C MET A 49 14.32 -3.01 18.64
N ALA A 50 15.12 -4.02 18.29
CA ALA A 50 16.32 -4.41 19.03
C ALA A 50 17.57 -4.19 18.17
N ARG A 51 18.63 -3.68 18.78
CA ARG A 51 19.94 -3.56 18.13
C ARG A 51 20.51 -4.96 17.89
N ALA A 52 20.96 -5.22 16.66
CA ALA A 52 21.72 -6.43 16.37
C ALA A 52 23.07 -6.41 17.10
N PRO A 53 23.55 -7.54 17.63
CA PRO A 53 24.81 -7.61 18.34
C PRO A 53 25.98 -7.24 17.41
N HIS A 54 27.00 -6.59 17.99
CA HIS A 54 28.23 -6.28 17.26
C HIS A 54 28.98 -7.57 16.92
N ARG A 55 29.45 -7.69 15.68
CA ARG A 55 30.34 -8.77 15.26
C ARG A 55 31.76 -8.44 15.72
N VAL A 56 32.35 -9.29 16.55
CA VAL A 56 33.76 -9.17 17.00
C VAL A 56 34.62 -10.18 16.24
N GLY A 57 35.84 -9.78 15.90
CA GLY A 57 36.76 -10.63 15.17
C GLY A 57 38.07 -9.92 14.84
N PRO A 58 39.15 -10.67 14.57
CA PRO A 58 40.43 -10.10 14.15
C PRO A 58 40.26 -9.18 12.94
N ASP A 59 40.99 -8.06 12.95
CA ASP A 59 41.05 -7.08 11.87
C ASP A 59 39.74 -6.38 11.44
N LEU A 60 38.60 -6.64 12.10
CA LEU A 60 37.32 -6.01 11.73
C LEU A 60 37.33 -4.48 11.88
N TRP A 61 38.08 -3.95 12.85
CA TRP A 61 38.29 -2.50 13.01
C TRP A 61 39.12 -1.88 11.89
N ARG A 62 40.13 -2.59 11.35
CA ARG A 62 40.88 -2.10 10.19
C ARG A 62 40.03 -2.15 8.93
N ARG A 63 39.23 -3.22 8.76
CA ARG A 63 38.33 -3.39 7.62
C ARG A 63 37.20 -2.35 7.55
N SER A 64 36.80 -1.72 8.66
CA SER A 64 35.80 -0.64 8.61
C SER A 64 36.34 0.67 8.02
N ALA A 65 37.67 0.87 8.01
CA ALA A 65 38.30 2.07 7.46
C ALA A 65 38.86 1.85 6.05
N PHE A 66 39.13 0.60 5.66
CA PHE A 66 39.84 0.25 4.42
C PHE A 66 39.18 -0.89 3.62
N GLY A 67 37.94 -1.28 3.96
CA GLY A 67 37.16 -2.23 3.15
C GLY A 67 36.77 -1.57 1.83
N GLY A 68 37.15 -2.19 0.72
CA GLY A 68 37.10 -1.64 -0.65
C GLY A 68 35.74 -1.16 -1.15
#